data_AF-A0A7V0V9R7-F1
#
_entry.id   AF-A0A7V0V9R7-F1
#
_cell.length_a   1.000
_cell.length_b   1.000
_cell.length_c   1.000
_cell.angle_alpha   90.00
_cell.angle_beta   90.00
_cell.angle_gamma   90.00
#
_symmetry.space_group_name_H-M   'P 1'
#
loop_
_entity.id
_entity.type
_entity.pdbx_description
1 polymer ?
#
loop_
_entity_poly.entity_id
_entity_poly.type
_entity_poly.pdbx_seq_one_letter_code
_entity_poly.pdbx_strand_id
1 'polypeptide(L)' 'MSKPTEEVLKKVKEASKNGRISCTAARELGKELNVPLRMIGDACNELKIKIYACELGCF' A
#
# COMPACT_ATOMS: atom_id res chain seq x y z
N MET A 1 -0.10 15.65 -12.41
CA MET A 1 1.08 15.12 -11.71
C MET A 1 0.60 14.45 -10.44
N SER A 2 0.61 13.12 -10.37
CA SER A 2 0.20 12.38 -9.17
C SER A 2 1.03 11.10 -9.09
N LYS A 3 2.35 11.27 -9.05
CA LYS A 3 3.25 10.13 -8.79
C LYS A 3 3.10 9.76 -7.31
N PRO A 4 3.07 8.47 -6.94
CA PRO A 4 3.34 8.10 -5.56
C PRO A 4 4.69 8.69 -5.19
N THR A 5 4.73 9.53 -4.17
CA THR A 5 5.98 10.12 -3.67
C THR A 5 6.91 8.97 -3.28
N GLU A 6 8.23 9.11 -3.46
CA GLU A 6 9.20 8.10 -3.02
C GLU A 6 9.00 7.67 -1.56
N GLU A 7 8.49 8.58 -0.74
CA GLU A 7 8.07 8.32 0.64
C GLU A 7 6.99 7.24 0.76
N VAL A 8 5.95 7.29 -0.10
CA VAL A 8 4.88 6.28 -0.14
C VAL A 8 5.46 4.92 -0.53
N LEU A 9 6.30 4.87 -1.57
CA LEU A 9 6.95 3.63 -2.02
C LEU A 9 7.84 3.02 -0.92
N LYS A 10 8.62 3.84 -0.20
CA LYS A 10 9.44 3.39 0.94
C LYS A 10 8.58 2.84 2.07
N LYS A 11 7.58 3.61 2.51
CA LYS A 11 6.68 3.24 3.61
C LYS A 11 5.87 1.97 3.27
N VAL A 12 5.38 1.85 2.04
CA VAL A 12 4.72 0.63 1.54
C VAL A 12 5.69 -0.55 1.54
N LYS A 13 6.93 -0.35 1.11
CA LYS A 13 7.97 -1.39 1.12
C LYS A 13 8.34 -1.83 2.54
N GLU A 14 8.46 -0.89 3.49
CA GLU A 14 8.71 -1.18 4.91
C GLU A 14 7.54 -1.91 5.57
N ALA A 15 6.31 -1.49 5.30
CA ALA A 15 5.12 -2.18 5.81
C ALA A 15 4.89 -3.53 5.13
N SER A 16 5.36 -3.71 3.90
CA SER A 16 5.29 -4.99 3.20
C SER A 16 6.28 -5.98 3.80
N LYS A 17 5.77 -7.06 4.37
CA LYS A 17 6.61 -8.18 4.81
C LYS A 17 6.70 -9.19 3.68
N ASN A 18 7.91 -9.40 3.17
CA ASN A 18 8.21 -10.46 2.19
C ASN A 18 7.49 -10.27 0.83
N GLY A 19 7.34 -9.01 0.38
CA GLY A 19 6.61 -8.68 -0.85
C GLY A 19 5.09 -8.81 -0.73
N ARG A 20 4.57 -8.79 0.51
CA ARG A 20 3.14 -8.91 0.81
C ARG A 20 2.74 -7.84 1.82
N ILE A 21 1.60 -7.22 1.64
CA ILE A 21 1.05 -6.22 2.57
C ILE A 21 -0.39 -6.58 2.93
N SER A 22 -0.79 -6.42 4.19
CA SER A 22 -2.18 -6.63 4.58
C SER A 22 -3.05 -5.45 4.14
N CYS A 23 -4.34 -5.68 3.87
CA CYS A 23 -5.26 -4.59 3.57
C CYS A 23 -5.32 -3.57 4.72
N THR A 24 -5.27 -4.04 5.96
CA THR A 24 -5.17 -3.20 7.17
C THR A 24 -3.94 -2.29 7.10
N ALA A 25 -2.76 -2.86 6.84
CA ALA A 25 -1.51 -2.10 6.76
C ALA A 25 -1.53 -1.08 5.62
N ALA A 26 -2.08 -1.44 4.45
CA ALA A 26 -2.25 -0.50 3.34
C ALA A 26 -3.20 0.67 3.70
N ARG A 27 -4.24 0.40 4.49
CA ARG A 27 -5.21 1.40 4.97
C ARG A 27 -4.61 2.31 6.03
N GLU A 28 -3.86 1.75 6.98
CA GLU A 28 -3.13 2.50 8.01
C GLU A 28 -2.08 3.40 7.37
N LEU A 29 -1.31 2.88 6.40
CA LEU A 29 -0.37 3.65 5.60
C LEU A 29 -1.04 4.81 4.88
N GLY A 30 -2.16 4.57 4.21
CA GLY A 30 -2.93 5.63 3.54
C GLY A 30 -3.37 6.72 4.51
N LYS A 31 -3.78 6.35 5.74
CA LYS A 31 -4.14 7.31 6.78
C LYS A 31 -2.94 8.08 7.33
N GLU A 32 -1.84 7.40 7.63
CA GLU A 32 -0.59 8.01 8.12
C GLU A 32 -0.03 9.03 7.12
N LEU A 33 0.03 8.63 5.84
CA LEU A 33 0.57 9.45 4.76
C LEU A 33 -0.45 10.46 4.24
N ASN A 34 -1.69 10.44 4.74
CA ASN A 34 -2.81 11.22 4.23
C ASN A 34 -3.03 11.08 2.72
N VAL A 35 -2.75 9.90 2.17
CA VAL A 35 -2.88 9.59 0.74
C VAL A 35 -4.05 8.63 0.50
N PRO A 36 -4.71 8.72 -0.67
CA PRO A 36 -5.79 7.80 -1.01
C PRO A 36 -5.25 6.37 -1.13
N LEU A 37 -6.06 5.38 -0.71
CA LEU A 37 -5.73 3.95 -0.89
C LEU A 37 -5.43 3.59 -2.35
N ARG A 38 -6.01 4.30 -3.32
CA ARG A 38 -5.67 4.14 -4.73
C ARG A 38 -4.18 4.39 -4.99
N MET A 39 -3.58 5.40 -4.37
CA MET A 39 -2.15 5.68 -4.48
C MET A 39 -1.29 4.62 -3.79
N ILE A 40 -1.73 4.10 -2.64
CA ILE A 40 -1.07 2.95 -1.98
C ILE A 40 -1.14 1.71 -2.88
N GLY A 41 -2.30 1.44 -3.49
CA GLY A 41 -2.49 0.33 -4.42
C GLY A 41 -1.60 0.45 -5.67
N ASP A 42 -1.48 1.67 -6.21
CA ASP A 42 -0.59 1.97 -7.33
C ASP A 42 0.88 1.72 -6.95
N ALA A 43 1.31 2.21 -5.78
CA ALA A 43 2.64 1.97 -5.24
C ALA A 43 2.92 0.48 -4.99
N CYS A 44 1.95 -0.26 -4.44
CA CYS A 44 2.04 -1.71 -4.29
C CYS A 44 2.17 -2.42 -5.64
N ASN A 45 1.40 -2.01 -6.64
CA ASN A 45 1.43 -2.58 -7.98
C ASN A 45 2.78 -2.32 -8.67
N GLU A 46 3.32 -1.11 -8.56
CA GLU A 46 4.63 -0.73 -9.07
C GLU A 46 5.76 -1.53 -8.38
N LEU A 47 5.66 -1.74 -7.07
CA LEU A 47 6.60 -2.54 -6.28
C LEU A 47 6.38 -4.06 -6.41
N LYS A 48 5.38 -4.50 -7.20
CA LYS A 48 4.93 -5.90 -7.31
C LYS A 48 4.62 -6.56 -5.94
N ILE A 49 4.14 -5.77 -4.98
CA ILE A 49 3.73 -6.23 -3.66
C ILE A 49 2.30 -6.76 -3.75
N LYS A 50 2.08 -8.00 -3.26
CA LYS A 50 0.74 -8.58 -3.20
C LYS A 50 0.01 -8.10 -1.96
N ILE A 51 -1.18 -7.54 -2.14
CA ILE A 51 -2.08 -7.28 -1.02
C ILE A 51 -2.74 -8.61 -0.63
N TYR A 52 -2.67 -8.99 0.64
CA TYR A 52 -3.29 -10.18 1.19
C TYR A 52 -4.20 -9.80 2.37
N ALA A 53 -5.12 -10.69 2.77
CA ALA A 53 -6.05 -10.45 3.88
C ALA A 53 -6.87 -9.15 3.72
N CYS A 54 -7.65 -9.05 2.64
CA CYS A 54 -8.68 -8.03 2.55
C CYS A 54 -9.82 -8.41 3.50
N GLU A 55 -9.85 -7.79 4.68
CA GLU A 55 -10.88 -8.01 5.73
C GLU A 55 -12.30 -7.74 5.23
N LEU A 56 -12.44 -7.04 4.11
CA LEU A 56 -13.70 -6.77 3.42
C LEU A 56 -14.18 -7.90 2.51
N GLY A 57 -13.44 -9.01 2.37
CA GLY A 57 -13.77 -10.07 1.41
C GLY A 57 -13.71 -9.61 -0.05
N CYS A 58 -13.07 -8.48 -0.34
CA CYS A 58 -12.88 -7.94 -1.69
C CYS A 58 -11.67 -8.58 -2.40
N PHE A 59 -11.50 -9.89 -2.25
CA PHE A 59 -10.57 -10.74 -2.99
C PHE A 59 -11.16 -12.14 -3.14
#